data_AF-A0A359FUT7-F1
#
_entry.id   AF-A0A359FUT7-F1
#
_cell.length_a   1.000
_cell.length_b   1.000
_cell.length_c   1.000
_cell.angle_alpha   90.00
_cell.angle_beta   90.00
_cell.angle_gamma   90.00
#
_symmetry.space_group_name_H-M   'P 1'
#
loop_
_entity.id
_entity.type
_entity.pdbx_description
1 polymer ?
#
loop_
_entity_poly.entity_id
_entity_poly.type
_entity_poly.pdbx_seq_one_letter_code
_entity_poly.pdbx_strand_id
1 'polypeptide(L)' 'FTITTEVCAEYNELGKEKVVALLKSEVEAAIANIEKLTGTTFGDAKNPLLVSVRSGARASMPGMM' A
#
# COMPACT_ATOMS: atom_id res chain seq x y z
N PHE A 1 5.75 -0.26 -4.18
CA PHE A 1 6.22 0.35 -2.92
C PHE A 1 5.93 -0.62 -1.78
N THR A 2 6.48 -0.37 -0.60
CA THR A 2 6.29 -1.22 0.58
C THR A 2 5.86 -0.35 1.75
N ILE A 3 4.79 -0.75 2.43
CA ILE A 3 4.40 -0.17 3.71
C ILE A 3 5.18 -0.92 4.79
N THR A 4 5.86 -0.18 5.67
CA THR A 4 6.80 -0.79 6.62
C THR A 4 6.08 -1.54 7.74
N THR A 5 6.83 -2.33 8.52
CA THR A 5 6.26 -3.10 9.63
C THR A 5 5.83 -2.23 10.81
N GLU A 6 6.44 -1.05 10.98
CA GLU A 6 6.09 -0.08 12.02
C GLU A 6 4.64 0.37 11.89
N VAL A 7 4.18 0.59 10.65
CA VAL A 7 2.78 0.92 10.36
C VAL A 7 1.82 -0.18 10.84
N CYS A 8 2.23 -1.45 10.75
CA CYS A 8 1.40 -2.55 11.25
C CYS A 8 1.29 -2.49 12.77
N ALA A 9 2.35 -2.12 13.48
CA ALA A 9 2.29 -1.90 14.94
C ALA A 9 1.36 -0.71 15.25
N GLU A 10 1.54 0.42 14.58
CA GLU A 10 0.69 1.61 14.74
C GLU A 10 -0.79 1.32 14.46
N TYR A 11 -1.09 0.48 13.47
CA TYR A 11 -2.46 0.10 13.12
C TYR A 11 -3.15 -0.64 14.27
N ASN A 12 -2.40 -1.51 14.96
CA ASN A 12 -2.91 -2.25 16.11
C ASN A 12 -3.07 -1.35 17.36
N GLU A 13 -2.22 -0.34 17.53
CA GLU A 13 -2.25 0.56 18.69
C GLU A 13 -3.25 1.71 18.55
N LEU A 14 -3.28 2.35 17.38
CA LEU A 14 -4.04 3.58 17.13
C LEU A 14 -5.39 3.31 16.45
N GLY A 15 -5.53 2.14 15.85
CA GLY A 15 -6.71 1.73 15.08
C GLY A 15 -6.70 2.22 13.63
N LYS A 16 -7.60 1.62 12.84
CA LYS A 16 -7.67 1.79 11.38
C LYS A 16 -7.75 3.24 10.92
N GLU A 17 -8.69 4.01 11.45
CA GLU A 17 -9.01 5.34 10.91
C GLU A 17 -7.84 6.30 11.03
N LYS A 18 -7.13 6.26 12.17
CA LYS A 18 -5.96 7.11 12.42
C LYS A 18 -4.82 6.77 11.47
N VAL A 19 -4.49 5.49 11.32
CA VAL A 19 -3.37 5.06 10.47
C VAL A 19 -3.66 5.28 8.99
N VAL A 20 -4.90 5.06 8.54
CA VAL A 20 -5.29 5.40 7.17
C VAL A 20 -5.14 6.90 6.91
N ALA A 21 -5.53 7.76 7.85
CA ALA A 21 -5.36 9.21 7.71
C ALA A 21 -3.89 9.62 7.62
N LEU A 22 -3.00 8.95 8.37
CA LEU A 22 -1.55 9.21 8.34
C LEU A 22 -0.91 8.79 7.01
N LEU A 23 -1.33 7.66 6.45
CA LEU A 23 -0.65 7.05 5.29
C LEU A 23 -1.21 7.46 3.93
N LYS A 24 -2.43 8.00 3.89
CA LYS A 24 -3.16 8.18 2.63
C LYS A 24 -2.35 8.94 1.58
N SER A 25 -1.73 10.05 1.96
CA SER A 25 -0.93 10.87 1.05
C SER A 25 0.30 10.15 0.52
N GLU A 26 0.99 9.36 1.36
CA GLU A 26 2.17 8.59 0.95
C GLU A 26 1.81 7.46 -0.01
N VAL A 27 0.69 6.76 0.25
CA VAL A 27 0.19 5.71 -0.65
C VAL A 27 -0.24 6.30 -1.98
N GLU A 28 -0.96 7.42 -2.00
CA GLU A 28 -1.37 8.12 -3.23
C GLU A 28 -0.15 8.58 -4.04
N ALA A 29 0.86 9.16 -3.39
CA ALA A 29 2.10 9.57 -4.06
C ALA A 29 2.87 8.37 -4.65
N ALA A 30 2.89 7.24 -3.93
CA ALA A 30 3.54 6.04 -4.40
C ALA A 30 2.81 5.40 -5.60
N ILE A 31 1.48 5.41 -5.61
CA ILE A 31 0.67 5.00 -6.77
C ILE A 31 0.95 5.92 -7.96
N ALA A 32 0.91 7.25 -7.78
CA ALA A 32 1.20 8.21 -8.84
C ALA A 32 2.60 8.02 -9.46
N ASN A 33 3.59 7.66 -8.64
CA ASN A 33 4.92 7.32 -9.14
C ASN A 33 4.90 6.04 -10.02
N ILE A 34 4.14 5.01 -9.64
CA ILE A 34 3.99 3.79 -10.45
C ILE A 34 3.25 4.10 -11.76
N GLU A 35 2.19 4.91 -11.72
CA GLU A 35 1.47 5.35 -12.91
C GLU A 35 2.42 6.04 -13.90
N LYS A 36 3.27 6.95 -13.41
CA LYS A 36 4.28 7.63 -14.23
C LYS A 36 5.30 6.65 -14.85
N LEU A 37 5.74 5.65 -14.10
CA LEU A 37 6.71 4.66 -14.57
C LEU A 37 6.13 3.69 -15.60
N THR A 38 4.85 3.35 -15.45
CA THR A 38 4.18 2.33 -16.27
C THR A 38 3.39 2.92 -17.44
N GLY A 39 3.09 4.21 -17.40
CA GLY A 39 2.21 4.86 -18.38
C GLY A 39 0.75 4.38 -18.28
N THR A 40 0.33 3.87 -17.12
CA THR A 40 -1.04 3.38 -16.86
C THR A 40 -1.65 4.11 -15.67
N THR A 41 -2.97 4.13 -15.53
CA THR A 41 -3.67 4.90 -14.49
C THR A 41 -4.55 4.01 -13.62
N PHE A 42 -4.43 4.13 -12.30
CA PHE A 42 -5.18 3.36 -11.32
C PHE A 42 -6.65 3.76 -11.35
N GLY A 43 -7.52 2.77 -11.61
CA GLY A 43 -8.95 2.98 -11.78
C GLY A 43 -9.39 3.47 -13.16
N ASP A 44 -8.48 3.63 -14.12
CA ASP A 44 -8.85 3.98 -15.50
C ASP A 44 -9.47 2.78 -16.22
N ALA A 45 -10.61 2.99 -16.89
CA ALA A 45 -11.36 1.91 -17.55
C ALA A 45 -10.77 1.49 -18.91
N LYS A 46 -9.90 2.30 -19.52
CA LYS A 46 -9.33 2.08 -20.86
C LYS A 46 -7.88 1.61 -20.80
N ASN A 47 -7.09 2.10 -19.85
CA ASN A 47 -5.68 1.78 -19.64
C ASN A 47 -5.36 1.61 -18.13
N PRO A 48 -5.91 0.55 -17.50
CA PRO A 48 -5.85 0.37 -16.05
C PRO A 48 -4.45 0.03 -15.56
N LEU A 49 -4.01 0.70 -14.49
CA LEU A 49 -2.95 0.19 -13.61
C LEU A 49 -3.54 -0.87 -12.68
N LEU A 50 -3.05 -2.10 -12.79
CA LEU A 50 -3.37 -3.20 -11.87
C LEU A 50 -2.25 -3.38 -10.85
N VAL A 51 -2.63 -3.62 -9.60
CA VAL A 51 -1.68 -3.81 -8.49
C VAL A 51 -1.97 -5.12 -7.76
N SER A 52 -0.92 -5.75 -7.23
CA SER A 52 -1.04 -6.87 -6.30
C SER A 52 -0.63 -6.43 -4.90
N VAL A 53 -1.45 -6.75 -3.90
CA VAL A 53 -1.11 -6.55 -2.49
C VAL A 53 -0.59 -7.86 -1.91
N ARG A 54 0.55 -7.82 -1.22
CA ARG A 54 1.20 -8.98 -0.62
C ARG A 54 1.62 -8.62 0.80
N SER A 55 1.29 -9.49 1.76
CA SER A 55 1.80 -9.42 3.12
C SER A 55 3.30 -9.80 3.13
N GLY A 56 4.01 -9.33 4.15
CA GLY A 56 5.43 -9.63 4.34
C GLY A 56 5.88 -9.20 5.72
N ALA A 57 6.72 -10.01 6.35
CA ALA A 57 7.31 -9.72 7.65
C ALA A 57 8.81 -9.98 7.62
N ARG A 58 9.49 -9.58 8.70
CA ARG A 58 10.94 -9.79 8.87
C ARG A 58 11.35 -11.26 8.74
N ALA A 59 10.49 -12.17 9.22
CA ALA A 59 10.68 -13.61 9.11
C ALA A 59 9.57 -14.23 8.26
N SER A 60 9.84 -15.39 7.66
CA SER A 60 8.84 -16.14 6.89
C SER A 60 7.72 -16.62 7.81
N MET A 61 6.48 -16.20 7.54
CA MET A 61 5.30 -16.70 8.24
C MET A 61 4.29 -17.23 7.21
N PRO A 62 4.26 -18.55 6.95
CA PRO A 62 3.25 -19.17 6.11
C PRO A 62 1.84 -18.91 6.67
N GLY A 63 0.91 -18.53 5.79
CA GLY A 63 -0.48 -18.19 6.18
C GLY A 63 -0.72 -16.70 6.46
N MET A 64 0.28 -15.84 6.28
CA MET A 64 0.11 -14.40 6.41
C MET A 64 -0.78 -13.79 5.32
N MET A 65 -1.78 -13.03 5.75
CA MET A 65 -2.42 -11.93 5.03
C MET A 65 -2.92 -10.91 6.07
#